data_AF-A0A8T6PZH7-F1
#
_entry.id   AF-A0A8T6PZH7-F1
#
_cell.length_a   1.000
_cell.length_b   1.000
_cell.length_c   1.000
_cell.angle_alpha   90.00
_cell.angle_beta   90.00
_cell.angle_gamma   90.00
#
_symmetry.space_group_name_H-M   'P 1'
#
loop_
_entity.id
_entity.type
_entity.pdbx_description
1 polymer ?
#
loop_
_entity_poly.entity_id
_entity_poly.type
_entity_poly.pdbx_seq_one_letter_code
_entity_poly.pdbx_strand_id
1 'polypeptide(L)' 'NVTVIVNGDITQCDLPRGVCSGLSDALERFEEDEMVGIVRFGKEDCVRSALCQRTLHAYS' A
#
# COMPACT_ATOMS: atom_id res chain seq x y z
N ASN A 1 -13.96 -4.10 -21.93
CA ASN A 1 -14.19 -3.65 -20.56
C ASN A 1 -13.07 -4.23 -19.71
N VAL A 2 -12.08 -3.43 -19.31
CA VAL A 2 -10.87 -3.89 -18.60
C VAL A 2 -10.80 -3.18 -17.27
N THR A 3 -10.47 -3.92 -16.21
CA THR A 3 -10.19 -3.37 -14.90
C THR A 3 -8.71 -3.58 -14.62
N VAL A 4 -8.02 -2.52 -14.21
CA VAL A 4 -6.61 -2.55 -13.84
C VAL A 4 -6.51 -2.33 -12.35
N ILE A 5 -5.68 -3.13 -11.67
CA ILE A 5 -5.41 -3.02 -10.25
C ILE A 5 -3.92 -2.73 -10.09
N VAL A 6 -3.62 -1.65 -9.37
CA VAL A 6 -2.25 -1.29 -8.99
C VAL A 6 -2.14 -1.42 -7.48
N ASN A 7 -1.13 -2.14 -7.00
CA ASN A 7 -0.89 -2.33 -5.57
C ASN A 7 0.56 -1.96 -5.21
N GLY A 8 0.77 -1.57 -3.96
CA GLY A 8 2.11 -1.31 -3.41
C GLY A 8 2.04 -0.87 -1.96
N ASP A 9 3.21 -0.76 -1.32
CA ASP A 9 3.37 -0.25 0.04
C ASP A 9 4.07 1.11 -0.03
N ILE A 10 3.38 2.17 0.39
CA ILE A 10 3.91 3.53 0.35
C ILE A 10 5.14 3.72 1.25
N THR A 11 5.31 2.87 2.27
CA THR A 11 6.46 2.91 3.19
C THR A 11 7.72 2.29 2.58
N GLN A 12 7.58 1.54 1.49
CA GLN A 12 8.68 0.92 0.76
C GLN A 12 8.97 1.70 -0.52
N CYS A 13 10.02 2.52 -0.50
CA CYS A 13 10.44 3.33 -1.63
C CYS A 13 11.93 3.12 -1.90
N ASP A 14 12.24 2.25 -2.86
CA ASP A 14 13.61 1.92 -3.28
C ASP A 14 14.13 2.87 -4.38
N LEU A 15 13.53 4.05 -4.51
CA LEU A 15 13.88 5.01 -5.55
C LEU A 15 15.15 5.80 -5.18
N PRO A 16 15.94 6.25 -6.18
CA PRO A 16 17.05 7.15 -5.94
C PRO A 16 16.62 8.41 -5.17
N ARG A 17 17.55 8.98 -4.41
CA ARG A 17 17.26 10.15 -3.58
C ARG A 17 16.72 11.31 -4.42
N GLY A 18 15.58 11.86 -4.02
CA GLY A 18 14.93 12.99 -4.69
C GLY A 18 13.96 12.59 -5.82
N VAL A 19 13.81 11.31 -6.11
CA VAL A 19 12.80 10.83 -7.06
C VAL A 19 11.47 10.65 -6.32
N CYS A 20 10.40 11.23 -6.87
CA CYS A 20 9.05 11.06 -6.33
C CYS A 20 8.53 9.64 -6.60
N SER A 21 7.83 9.06 -5.62
CA SER A 21 7.16 7.77 -5.79
C SER A 21 5.97 7.91 -6.72
N GLY A 22 5.94 7.12 -7.80
CA GLY A 22 4.80 7.06 -8.71
C GLY A 22 3.52 6.59 -8.02
N LEU A 23 3.62 5.74 -6.99
CA LEU A 23 2.46 5.35 -6.18
C LEU A 23 1.95 6.51 -5.33
N SER A 24 2.84 7.32 -4.76
CA SER A 24 2.45 8.52 -4.01
C SER A 24 1.76 9.54 -4.92
N ASP A 25 2.36 9.82 -6.08
CA ASP A 25 1.82 10.75 -7.09
C ASP A 25 0.46 10.28 -7.62
N ALA A 26 0.28 8.99 -7.87
CA ALA A 26 -1.01 8.43 -8.28
C ALA A 26 -2.08 8.60 -7.19
N LEU A 27 -1.76 8.29 -5.93
CA LEU A 27 -2.72 8.44 -4.83
C LEU A 27 -3.17 9.89 -4.64
N GLU A 28 -2.27 10.86 -4.79
CA GLU A 28 -2.59 12.30 -4.69
C GLU A 28 -3.47 12.75 -5.86
N ARG A 29 -3.17 12.33 -7.10
CA ARG A 29 -3.93 12.72 -8.29
C ARG A 29 -5.33 12.13 -8.35
N PHE A 30 -5.51 10.93 -7.83
CA PHE A 30 -6.78 10.20 -7.89
C PHE A 30 -7.57 10.26 -6.57
N GLU A 31 -7.17 11.09 -5.60
CA GLU A 31 -7.85 11.18 -4.29
C GLU A 31 -9.34 11.57 -4.40
N GLU A 32 -9.69 12.40 -5.39
CA GLU A 32 -11.05 12.89 -5.64
C GLU A 32 -11.64 12.39 -6.98
N ASP A 33 -11.05 11.37 -7.60
CA ASP A 33 -11.52 10.85 -8.89
C ASP A 33 -12.69 9.86 -8.73
N GLU A 34 -13.84 10.15 -9.34
CA GLU A 34 -15.05 9.32 -9.22
C GLU A 34 -14.94 7.95 -9.91
N MET A 35 -13.98 7.77 -10.85
CA MET A 35 -13.79 6.53 -11.59
C MET A 35 -12.72 5.62 -10.98
N VAL A 36 -11.86 6.14 -10.09
CA VAL A 36 -10.76 5.39 -9.49
C VAL A 36 -11.01 5.14 -8.01
N GLY A 37 -11.24 3.87 -7.65
CA GLY A 37 -11.32 3.47 -6.24
C GLY A 37 -9.94 3.34 -5.59
N ILE A 38 -9.72 4.03 -4.48
CA ILE A 38 -8.52 3.85 -3.63
C ILE A 38 -8.89 2.98 -2.43
N VAL A 39 -8.19 1.86 -2.27
CA VAL A 39 -8.33 0.96 -1.11
C VAL A 39 -7.04 0.99 -0.30
N ARG A 40 -7.15 1.31 0.99
CA ARG A 40 -6.03 1.33 1.94
C ARG A 40 -6.17 0.17 2.91
N PHE A 41 -5.15 -0.67 2.99
CA PHE A 41 -5.10 -1.79 3.94
C PHE A 41 -4.37 -1.38 5.22
N GLY A 42 -4.97 -1.71 6.35
CA GLY A 42 -4.39 -1.55 7.68
C GLY A 42 -3.71 -2.82 8.19
N LYS A 43 -3.33 -2.80 9.47
CA LYS A 43 -2.76 -3.99 10.14
C LYS A 43 -3.84 -5.05 10.37
N GLU A 44 -5.07 -4.62 10.59
CA GLU A 44 -6.26 -5.42 10.80
C GLU A 44 -6.63 -6.29 9.58
N ASP A 45 -6.32 -5.82 8.37
CA ASP A 45 -6.55 -6.56 7.13
C ASP A 45 -5.50 -7.67 6.90
N CYS A 46 -4.48 -7.73 7.75
CA CYS A 46 -3.40 -8.67 7.62
C CYS A 46 -3.72 -10.02 8.26
N VAL A 47 -4.25 -10.94 7.46
CA VAL A 47 -4.49 -12.32 7.88
C VAL A 47 -3.17 -13.11 7.85
N ARG A 48 -2.65 -13.45 9.02
CA ARG A 48 -1.43 -14.24 9.20
C ARG A 48 -1.68 -15.39 10.17
N SER A 49 -0.87 -16.45 10.08
CA SER A 49 -0.94 -17.54 11.05
C SER A 49 -0.64 -17.04 12.47
N ALA A 50 -1.20 -17.71 13.47
CA ALA A 50 -0.98 -17.36 14.88
C ALA A 50 0.52 -17.34 15.24
N LEU A 51 1.33 -18.22 14.64
CA LEU A 51 2.78 -18.21 14.82
C LEU A 51 3.44 -16.94 14.27
N CYS A 52 3.09 -16.53 13.04
CA CYS A 52 3.67 -15.35 12.43
C CYS A 52 3.32 -14.07 13.21
N GLN A 53 2.07 -13.95 13.68
CA GLN A 53 1.67 -12.83 14.56
C GLN A 53 2.46 -12.81 15.86
N ARG A 54 2.64 -13.97 16.51
CA ARG A 54 3.48 -14.09 17.73
C ARG A 54 4.92 -13.67 17.48
N THR A 55 5.50 -14.07 16.35
CA THR A 55 6.86 -13.68 15.99
C THR A 55 6.96 -12.17 15.78
N LEU A 56 6.02 -11.56 15.06
CA LEU A 56 6.01 -10.11 14.82
C LEU A 56 5.91 -9.31 16.13
N HIS A 57 5.05 -9.74 17.06
CA HIS A 57 4.93 -9.13 18.39
C HIS A 57 6.21 -9.17 19.22
N ALA A 58 7.11 -10.12 18.97
CA ALA A 58 8.37 -10.22 19.69
C ALA A 58 9.44 -9.21 19.20
N TYR A 59 9.27 -8.64 18.01
CA TYR A 59 10.22 -7.69 17.39
C TYR A 59 9.63 -6.28 17.18
N SER A 60 8.39 -6.03 17.62
CA SER A 60 7.76 -4.70 17.62
C SER A 60 7.95 -4.01 18.96
#